data_AF-A0A9D0W077-F1
#
_entry.id   AF-A0A9D0W077-F1
#
_cell.length_a   1.000
_cell.length_b   1.000
_cell.length_c   1.000
_cell.angle_alpha   90.00
_cell.angle_beta   90.00
_cell.angle_gamma   90.00
#
_symmetry.space_group_name_H-M   'P 1'
#
loop_
_entity.id
_entity.type
_entity.pdbx_description
1 polymer ?
#
loop_
_entity_poly.entity_id
_entity_poly.type
_entity_poly.pdbx_seq_one_letter_code
_entity_poly.pdbx_strand_id
1 'polypeptide(L)' 'MRGRDCSQCHGDGLRRAGRHQRTRKPIDPMAPSVNPKRFTDLKKVEKWFRRNCKWTWGRECNAQEKADILQWPNTL' A
#
# COMPACT_ATOMS: atom_id res chain seq x y z
N MET A 1 14.00 -4.67 -17.34
CA MET A 1 14.23 -3.82 -16.15
C MET A 1 13.26 -4.28 -15.06
N ARG A 2 13.74 -4.84 -13.94
CA ARG A 2 12.86 -5.26 -12.84
C ARG A 2 12.40 -4.00 -12.09
N GLY A 3 11.22 -3.50 -12.44
CA GLY A 3 10.60 -2.35 -11.79
C GLY A 3 10.32 -2.63 -10.30
N ARG A 4 10.20 -1.57 -9.51
CA ARG A 4 9.66 -1.66 -8.15
C ARG A 4 8.15 -1.84 -8.26
N ASP A 5 7.60 -2.71 -7.43
CA ASP A 5 6.17 -3.05 -7.45
C ASP A 5 5.60 -3.07 -6.03
N CYS A 6 4.27 -3.01 -5.93
CA CYS A 6 3.58 -3.00 -4.64
C CYS A 6 3.78 -4.33 -3.87
N SER A 7 3.75 -5.45 -4.58
CA SER A 7 3.89 -6.80 -4.04
C SER A 7 5.24 -7.07 -3.37
N GLN A 8 6.31 -6.36 -3.74
CA GLN A 8 7.63 -6.47 -3.10
C GLN A 8 7.60 -6.17 -1.60
N CYS A 9 6.65 -5.36 -1.15
CA CYS A 9 6.42 -5.10 0.27
C CYS A 9 5.12 -5.71 0.80
N HIS A 10 4.06 -5.71 0.00
CA HIS A 10 2.72 -6.08 0.45
C HIS A 10 2.35 -7.55 0.16
N GLY A 11 3.18 -8.26 -0.60
CA GLY A 11 2.90 -9.61 -1.08
C GLY A 11 1.78 -9.65 -2.10
N ASP A 12 1.36 -10.87 -2.45
CA ASP A 12 0.32 -11.11 -3.47
C ASP A 12 -1.10 -11.00 -2.90
N GLY A 13 -1.25 -10.74 -1.60
CA GLY A 13 -2.55 -10.72 -0.93
C GLY A 13 -2.60 -9.75 0.25
N LEU A 14 -3.58 -8.83 0.21
CA LEU A 14 -3.71 -7.74 1.17
C LEU A 14 -4.40 -8.13 2.49
N ARG A 15 -4.95 -9.34 2.59
CA ARG A 15 -5.48 -9.92 3.84
C ARG A 15 -4.38 -10.48 4.77
N ARG A 16 -3.15 -10.64 4.26
CA ARG A 16 -2.02 -11.15 5.03
C ARG A 16 -1.03 -10.02 5.31
N ALA A 17 -0.21 -10.22 6.33
CA ALA A 17 0.89 -9.30 6.61
C ALA A 17 1.93 -9.35 5.49
N GLY A 18 2.34 -8.18 5.02
CA GLY A 18 3.50 -7.99 4.16
C GLY A 18 4.78 -7.81 4.97
N ARG A 19 5.87 -7.52 4.27
CA ARG A 19 7.17 -7.25 4.87
C ARG A 19 7.98 -6.32 3.99
N HIS A 20 8.51 -5.25 4.58
CA HIS A 20 9.34 -4.30 3.84
C HIS A 20 10.53 -5.01 3.20
N GLN A 21 10.69 -4.86 1.88
CA GLN A 21 11.66 -5.61 1.07
C GLN A 21 13.08 -5.57 1.66
N ARG A 22 13.58 -4.37 2.01
CA ARG A 22 14.93 -4.16 2.58
C ARG A 22 15.03 -4.42 4.10
N THR A 23 14.23 -3.73 4.92
CA THR A 23 14.39 -3.76 6.38
C THR A 23 13.78 -4.98 7.04
N ARG A 24 13.01 -5.78 6.29
CA ARG A 24 12.31 -6.97 6.77
C ARG A 24 11.30 -6.69 7.90
N LYS A 25 10.98 -5.41 8.17
CA LYS A 25 9.94 -5.04 9.14
C LYS A 25 8.56 -5.51 8.66
N PRO A 26 7.73 -6.08 9.55
CA PRO A 26 6.38 -6.50 9.19
C PRO A 26 5.53 -5.30 8.79
N ILE A 27 4.59 -5.55 7.88
CA ILE A 27 3.57 -4.59 7.45
C ILE A 27 2.23 -5.27 7.67
N ASP A 28 1.40 -4.75 8.57
CA ASP A 28 0.09 -5.34 8.85
C ASP A 28 -0.77 -5.47 7.57
N PRO A 29 -1.76 -6.39 7.53
CA PRO A 29 -2.69 -6.50 6.42
C PRO A 29 -3.29 -5.14 6.01
N MET A 30 -3.48 -4.93 4.71
CA MET A 30 -4.06 -3.68 4.17
C MET A 30 -5.58 -3.75 4.03
N ALA A 31 -6.16 -4.94 3.88
CA ALA A 31 -7.61 -5.10 3.76
C ALA A 31 -8.32 -4.75 5.09
N PRO A 32 -9.29 -3.82 5.10
CA PRO A 32 -10.01 -3.46 6.31
C PRO A 32 -10.83 -4.60 6.94
N SER A 33 -11.24 -5.58 6.14
CA SER A 33 -11.94 -6.80 6.61
C SER A 33 -11.17 -7.58 7.67
N VAL A 34 -9.82 -7.49 7.67
CA VAL A 34 -8.95 -8.12 8.68
C VAL A 34 -8.15 -7.11 9.52
N ASN A 35 -8.10 -5.84 9.10
CA ASN A 35 -7.46 -4.76 9.84
C ASN A 35 -8.29 -3.48 9.77
N PRO A 36 -9.33 -3.34 10.63
CA PRO A 36 -10.26 -2.20 10.61
C PRO A 36 -9.62 -0.84 10.85
N LYS A 37 -8.37 -0.80 11.35
CA LYS A 37 -7.59 0.45 11.54
C LYS A 37 -6.95 0.95 10.25
N ARG A 38 -7.05 0.22 9.14
CA ARG A 38 -6.53 0.67 7.84
C ARG A 38 -7.37 1.80 7.29
N PHE A 39 -6.69 2.77 6.69
CA PHE A 39 -7.27 3.95 6.03
C PHE A 39 -8.12 4.88 6.91
N THR A 40 -8.07 4.76 8.23
CA THR A 40 -8.82 5.64 9.16
C THR A 40 -8.10 6.94 9.50
N ASP A 41 -6.79 7.02 9.28
CA ASP A 41 -5.97 8.22 9.48
C ASP A 41 -5.55 8.80 8.13
N LEU A 42 -6.22 9.88 7.72
CA LEU A 42 -5.97 10.54 6.43
C LEU A 42 -4.54 11.05 6.30
N LYS A 43 -3.95 11.61 7.37
CA LYS A 43 -2.56 12.11 7.34
C LYS A 43 -1.58 10.95 7.09
N LYS A 44 -1.83 9.80 7.71
CA LYS A 44 -1.04 8.58 7.49
C LYS A 44 -1.21 8.06 6.07
N VAL A 45 -2.43 8.03 5.55
CA VAL A 45 -2.72 7.59 4.17
C VAL A 45 -1.96 8.46 3.16
N GLU A 46 -2.10 9.77 3.24
CA GLU A 46 -1.44 10.71 2.32
C GLU A 46 0.09 10.63 2.40
N LYS A 47 0.65 10.51 3.62
CA LYS A 47 2.09 10.31 3.81
C LYS A 47 2.60 9.07 3.07
N TRP A 48 1.86 7.96 3.16
CA TRP A 48 2.29 6.71 2.53
C TRP A 48 2.03 6.68 1.03
N PHE A 49 0.96 7.29 0.54
CA PHE A 49 0.78 7.49 -0.90
C PHE A 49 1.96 8.28 -1.49
N ARG A 50 2.32 9.43 -0.90
CA ARG A 50 3.43 10.23 -1.40
C ARG A 50 4.75 9.44 -1.46
N ARG A 51 5.04 8.65 -0.43
CA ARG A 51 6.28 7.86 -0.34
C ARG A 51 6.28 6.67 -1.30
N ASN A 52 5.20 5.90 -1.31
CA ASN A 52 5.13 4.65 -2.04
C ASN A 52 4.97 4.89 -3.54
N CYS A 53 4.17 5.88 -3.96
CA CYS A 53 4.07 6.24 -5.38
C CYS A 53 5.42 6.72 -5.93
N LYS A 54 6.15 7.58 -5.20
CA LYS A 54 7.50 8.01 -5.61
C LYS A 54 8.48 6.86 -5.65
N TRP A 55 8.37 5.92 -4.71
CA TRP A 55 9.22 4.74 -4.70
C TRP A 55 8.91 3.84 -5.90
N THR A 56 7.66 3.43 -6.09
CA THR A 56 7.25 2.49 -7.14
C THR A 56 7.39 3.10 -8.54
N TRP A 57 6.89 4.32 -8.74
CA TRP A 57 6.72 4.96 -10.06
C TRP A 57 7.56 6.22 -10.29
N GLY A 58 8.33 6.68 -9.31
CA GLY A 58 9.15 7.89 -9.45
C GLY A 58 8.39 9.21 -9.41
N ARG A 59 7.06 9.18 -9.23
CA ARG A 59 6.19 10.37 -9.14
C ARG A 59 5.08 10.19 -8.09
N GLU A 60 4.34 11.25 -7.81
CA GLU A 60 3.14 11.13 -6.99
C GLU A 60 2.00 10.49 -7.79
N CYS A 61 1.15 9.74 -7.09
CA CYS A 61 -0.09 9.25 -7.66
C CYS A 61 -1.07 10.41 -7.85
N ASN A 62 -1.80 10.40 -8.96
CA ASN A 62 -2.94 11.29 -9.15
C ASN A 62 -4.16 10.81 -8.34
N ALA A 63 -5.24 11.61 -8.33
CA ALA A 63 -6.44 11.29 -7.55
C ALA A 63 -7.11 9.97 -7.96
N GLN A 64 -7.18 9.68 -9.27
CA GLN A 64 -7.76 8.45 -9.79
C GLN A 64 -6.95 7.23 -9.35
N GLU A 65 -5.62 7.27 -9.50
CA GLU A 65 -4.73 6.19 -9.08
C GLU A 65 -4.84 5.90 -7.59
N LYS A 66 -4.95 6.93 -6.74
CA LYS A 66 -5.18 6.75 -5.31
C LYS A 66 -6.51 6.05 -5.03
N ALA A 67 -7.58 6.45 -5.74
CA ALA A 67 -8.89 5.83 -5.60
C ALA A 67 -8.87 4.35 -6.02
N ASP A 68 -8.27 4.04 -7.17
CA ASP A 68 -8.16 2.68 -7.70
C ASP A 68 -7.35 1.78 -6.74
N ILE A 69 -6.24 2.29 -6.19
CA ILE A 69 -5.42 1.58 -5.20
C ILE A 69 -6.18 1.33 -3.91
N LEU A 70 -7.05 2.24 -3.47
CA LEU A 70 -7.88 2.07 -2.28
C LEU A 70 -9.06 1.12 -2.54
N GLN A 71 -9.58 1.06 -3.76
CA GLN A 71 -10.71 0.21 -4.09
C GLN A 71 -10.39 -1.26 -3.83
N TRP A 72 -9.24 -1.75 -4.30
CA TRP A 72 -8.88 -3.16 -4.18
C TRP A 72 -8.87 -3.69 -2.73
N PRO A 73 -8.14 -3.12 -1.75
CA PRO A 73 -8.20 -3.60 -0.38
C PRO A 73 -9.58 -3.46 0.27
N ASN A 74 -10.41 -2.51 -0.16
CA ASN A 74 -11.75 -2.29 0.38
C ASN A 74 -12.80 -3.27 -0.17
N THR A 75 -12.52 -3.97 -1.28
CA THR A 75 -13.37 -5.03 -1.83
C THR A 75 -12.92 -6.44 -1.39
N LEU A 76 -11.86 -6.54 -0.59
CA LEU A 76 -11.33 -7.78 -0.02
C LEU A 76 -11.86 -8.06 1.39
#